data_AF-A0A0J7J584-F1
#
_entry.id   AF-A0A0J7J584-F1
#
_cell.length_a   1.000
_cell.length_b   1.000
_cell.length_c   1.000
_cell.angle_alpha   90.00
_cell.angle_beta   90.00
_cell.angle_gamma   90.00
#
_symmetry.space_group_name_H-M   'P 1'
#
loop_
_entity.id
_entity.type
_entity.pdbx_description
1 polymer ?
#
loop_
_entity_poly.entity_id
_entity_poly.type
_entity_poly.pdbx_seq_one_letter_code
_entity_poly.pdbx_strand_id
1 'polypeptide(L)' 'MDTSKHNLSTLFDQLGLASGASDIEDFVTRHSPLPREVAIQDAPLWSESQSHFLEEGLEDDSDWAELIDELDALMRH' A
#
# COMPACT_ATOMS: atom_id res chain seq x y z
N MET A 1 25.06 -5.95 -7.63
CA MET A 1 24.23 -5.23 -6.64
C MET A 1 22.95 -5.00 -7.38
N ASP A 2 22.12 -6.03 -7.38
CA ASP A 2 20.87 -6.05 -8.11
C ASP A 2 19.85 -6.18 -6.99
N THR A 3 19.69 -5.07 -6.26
CA THR A 3 18.60 -4.95 -5.30
C THR A 3 17.36 -4.92 -6.17
N SER A 4 16.64 -6.03 -6.21
CA SER A 4 15.24 -6.05 -6.64
C SER A 4 14.52 -5.05 -5.75
N LYS A 5 14.49 -3.78 -6.17
CA LYS A 5 13.85 -2.72 -5.41
C LYS A 5 12.38 -3.04 -5.46
N HIS A 6 11.86 -3.62 -4.39
CA HIS A 6 10.43 -3.58 -4.14
C HIS A 6 10.07 -2.08 -4.13
N ASN A 7 9.12 -1.70 -4.97
CA ASN A 7 8.57 -0.35 -5.03
C ASN A 7 7.05 -0.45 -4.90
N LEU A 8 6.35 0.68 -4.79
CA LEU A 8 4.88 0.70 -4.75
C LEU A 8 4.23 -0.09 -5.89
N SER A 9 4.82 -0.09 -7.11
CA SER A 9 4.36 -0.94 -8.21
C SER A 9 4.25 -2.42 -7.84
N THR A 10 5.29 -2.98 -7.21
CA THR A 10 5.27 -4.39 -6.80
C THR A 10 4.26 -4.67 -5.70
N LEU A 11 4.03 -3.69 -4.80
CA LEU A 11 3.00 -3.79 -3.76
C LEU A 11 1.60 -3.83 -4.40
N PHE A 12 1.34 -2.95 -5.36
CA PHE A 12 0.08 -2.89 -6.09
C PHE A 12 -0.16 -4.16 -6.91
N ASP A 13 0.87 -4.72 -7.55
CA ASP A 13 0.78 -6.02 -8.23
C ASP A 13 0.34 -7.15 -7.27
N GLN A 14 0.88 -7.19 -6.03
CA GLN A 14 0.45 -8.19 -5.03
C GLN A 14 -0.99 -7.97 -4.56
N LEU A 15 -1.41 -6.70 -4.44
CA LEU A 15 -2.78 -6.33 -4.09
C LEU A 15 -3.77 -6.55 -5.26
N GLY A 16 -3.29 -6.89 -6.46
CA GLY A 16 -4.10 -7.03 -7.67
C GLY A 16 -4.61 -5.69 -8.22
N LEU A 17 -3.90 -4.60 -7.92
CA LEU A 17 -4.15 -3.25 -8.41
C LEU A 17 -3.24 -2.90 -9.60
N ALA A 18 -3.59 -1.84 -10.31
CA ALA A 18 -2.77 -1.32 -11.39
C ALA A 18 -1.44 -0.75 -10.84
N SER A 19 -0.32 -1.35 -11.22
CA SER A 19 1.02 -1.01 -10.76
C SER A 19 1.74 0.07 -11.58
N GLY A 20 1.03 0.72 -12.51
CA GLY A 20 1.56 1.85 -13.29
C GLY A 20 1.76 3.08 -12.40
N ALA A 21 2.85 3.82 -12.62
CA ALA A 21 3.16 5.01 -11.81
C ALA A 21 1.98 6.01 -11.77
N SER A 22 1.38 6.30 -12.94
CA SER A 22 0.22 7.17 -13.05
C SER A 22 -1.03 6.60 -12.35
N ASP A 23 -1.19 5.28 -12.36
CA ASP A 23 -2.32 4.60 -11.71
C ASP A 23 -2.19 4.63 -10.18
N ILE A 24 -0.97 4.50 -9.66
CA ILE A 24 -0.68 4.63 -8.23
C ILE A 24 -0.98 6.05 -7.76
N GLU A 25 -0.50 7.06 -8.48
CA GLU A 25 -0.76 8.47 -8.15
C GLU A 25 -2.27 8.78 -8.19
N ASP A 26 -2.97 8.30 -9.21
CA ASP A 26 -4.42 8.47 -9.36
C ASP A 26 -5.19 7.72 -8.25
N PHE A 27 -4.76 6.51 -7.88
CA PHE A 27 -5.34 5.75 -6.77
C PHE A 27 -5.18 6.50 -5.44
N VAL A 28 -3.96 6.93 -5.11
CA VAL A 28 -3.69 7.71 -3.89
C VAL A 28 -4.53 8.99 -3.89
N THR A 29 -4.60 9.71 -5.01
CA THR A 29 -5.39 10.95 -5.10
C THR A 29 -6.89 10.71 -4.93
N ARG A 30 -7.41 9.58 -5.44
CA ARG A 30 -8.84 9.23 -5.33
C ARG A 30 -9.26 8.77 -3.95
N HIS A 31 -8.35 8.10 -3.23
CA HIS A 31 -8.62 7.52 -1.91
C HIS A 31 -8.06 8.35 -0.74
N SER A 32 -7.23 9.35 -1.02
CA SER A 32 -6.78 10.37 -0.06
C SER A 32 -7.89 11.40 0.21
N PRO A 33 -8.01 11.96 1.43
CA PRO A 33 -7.17 11.66 2.60
C PRO A 33 -7.71 10.49 3.44
N LEU A 34 -6.83 9.55 3.78
CA LEU A 34 -7.15 8.49 4.73
C LEU A 34 -7.18 9.06 6.17
N PRO A 35 -8.28 8.90 6.94
CA PRO A 35 -8.37 9.39 8.31
C PRO A 35 -7.26 8.81 9.20
N ARG A 36 -6.62 9.64 10.03
CA ARG A 36 -5.54 9.23 10.96
C ARG A 36 -5.95 8.17 11.98
N GLU A 37 -7.25 8.05 12.23
CA GLU A 37 -7.85 7.05 13.11
C GLU A 37 -8.04 5.68 12.44
N VAL A 38 -7.94 5.60 11.12
CA VAL A 38 -8.10 4.37 10.34
C VAL A 38 -6.71 3.89 9.91
N ALA A 39 -6.36 2.67 10.30
CA ALA A 39 -5.14 2.01 9.85
C ALA A 39 -5.26 1.68 8.35
N ILE A 40 -4.15 1.68 7.61
CA ILE A 40 -4.20 1.45 6.16
C ILE A 40 -4.86 0.11 5.83
N GLN A 41 -4.53 -0.97 6.55
CA GLN A 41 -5.12 -2.30 6.36
C GLN A 41 -6.63 -2.35 6.67
N ASP A 42 -7.12 -1.52 7.59
CA ASP A 42 -8.53 -1.44 7.98
C ASP A 42 -9.35 -0.51 7.08
N ALA A 43 -8.71 0.13 6.11
CA ALA A 43 -9.38 1.10 5.28
C ALA A 43 -10.44 0.43 4.39
N PRO A 44 -11.65 1.01 4.27
CA PRO A 44 -12.76 0.39 3.53
C PRO A 44 -12.57 0.36 2.01
N LEU A 45 -11.40 0.81 1.52
CA LEU A 45 -10.99 0.69 0.13
C LEU A 45 -10.43 -0.70 -0.21
N TRP A 46 -10.05 -1.48 0.80
CA TRP A 46 -9.48 -2.81 0.62
C TRP A 46 -10.56 -3.89 0.70
N SER A 47 -10.38 -4.93 -0.09
CA SER A 47 -11.07 -6.20 0.09
C SER A 47 -10.45 -7.00 1.25
N GLU A 48 -11.17 -7.99 1.77
CA GLU A 48 -10.71 -8.85 2.88
C GLU A 48 -9.33 -9.49 2.64
N SER A 49 -9.03 -9.87 1.39
CA SER A 49 -7.72 -10.41 1.02
C SER A 49 -6.61 -9.36 0.98
N GLN A 50 -6.94 -8.13 0.55
CA GLN A 50 -5.99 -7.02 0.50
C GLN A 50 -5.69 -6.50 1.90
N SER A 51 -6.70 -6.36 2.75
CA SER A 51 -6.52 -5.98 4.16
C SER A 51 -5.64 -6.99 4.88
N HIS A 52 -5.88 -8.29 4.70
CA HIS A 52 -5.05 -9.34 5.31
C HIS A 52 -3.60 -9.28 4.81
N PHE A 53 -3.39 -9.06 3.51
CA PHE A 53 -2.04 -8.92 2.96
C PHE A 53 -1.33 -7.69 3.54
N LEU A 54 -2.03 -6.56 3.69
CA LEU A 54 -1.46 -5.36 4.30
C LEU A 54 -1.16 -5.57 5.79
N GLU A 55 -2.02 -6.30 6.51
CA GLU A 55 -1.81 -6.67 7.91
C GLU A 55 -0.54 -7.52 8.08
N GLU A 56 -0.38 -8.60 7.32
CA GLU A 56 0.85 -9.42 7.32
C GLU A 56 2.06 -8.64 6.77
N GLY A 57 1.81 -7.72 5.83
CA GLY A 57 2.80 -6.82 5.28
C GLY A 57 3.37 -5.82 6.29
N LEU A 58 2.60 -5.46 7.32
CA LEU A 58 3.00 -4.55 8.39
C LEU A 58 3.70 -5.25 9.56
N GLU A 59 3.85 -6.57 9.53
CA GLU A 59 4.62 -7.29 10.53
C GLU A 59 6.11 -6.90 10.49
N ASP A 60 6.75 -6.84 11.66
CA ASP A 60 8.10 -6.28 11.88
C ASP A 60 9.22 -6.97 11.04
N ASP A 61 8.96 -8.19 10.54
CA ASP A 61 9.89 -8.98 9.71
C ASP A 61 9.50 -9.00 8.22
N SER A 62 8.46 -8.25 7.83
CA SER A 62 7.93 -8.28 6.47
C SER A 62 8.69 -7.35 5.53
N ASP A 63 9.06 -7.87 4.36
CA ASP A 63 9.68 -7.09 3.29
C ASP A 63 8.75 -5.96 2.76
N TRP A 64 7.45 -6.00 3.09
CA TRP A 64 6.46 -5.04 2.61
C TRP A 64 6.23 -3.86 3.56
N ALA A 65 6.71 -3.92 4.80
CA ALA A 65 6.40 -2.93 5.83
C ALA A 65 6.79 -1.51 5.40
N GLU A 66 7.99 -1.35 4.85
CA GLU A 66 8.50 -0.05 4.36
C GLU A 66 7.62 0.52 3.23
N LEU A 67 7.15 -0.32 2.31
CA LEU A 67 6.32 0.12 1.19
C LEU A 67 4.89 0.43 1.61
N ILE A 68 4.35 -0.29 2.59
CA ILE A 68 3.02 -0.04 3.13
C ILE A 68 3.03 1.26 3.94
N ASP A 69 4.07 1.51 4.73
CA ASP A 69 4.28 2.80 5.41
C ASP A 69 4.40 3.95 4.42
N GLU A 70 5.12 3.76 3.31
CA GLU A 70 5.21 4.77 2.24
C GLU A 70 3.83 5.07 1.62
N LEU A 71 3.05 4.02 1.32
CA LEU A 71 1.70 4.17 0.79
C LEU A 71 0.77 4.87 1.80
N ASP A 72 0.84 4.50 3.08
CA ASP A 72 0.07 5.12 4.16
C ASP A 72 0.39 6.62 4.27
N ALA A 73 1.68 6.99 4.24
CA ALA A 73 2.11 8.37 4.26
C ALA A 73 1.58 9.17 3.05
N LEU A 74 1.62 8.58 1.85
CA LEU A 74 1.10 9.19 0.62
C LEU A 74 -0.42 9.42 0.69
N MET A 75 -1.19 8.47 1.24
CA MET A 75 -2.64 8.58 1.38
C MET A 75 -3.08 9.55 2.48
N ARG A 76 -2.17 9.97 3.36
CA ARG A 76 -2.44 10.92 4.46
C ARG A 76 -1.96 12.34 4.20
N HIS A 77 -1.27 12.57 3.09
CA HIS A 77 -0.70 13.86 2.69
C HIS A 77 -1.70 14.67 1.86
#